data_AF-A0A381V6K4-F1
#
_entry.id   AF-A0A381V6K4-F1
#
_cell.length_a   1.000
_cell.length_b   1.000
_cell.length_c   1.000
_cell.angle_alpha   90.00
_cell.angle_beta   90.00
_cell.angle_gamma   90.00
#
_symmetry.space_group_name_H-M   'P 1'
#
loop_
_entity.id
_entity.type
_entity.pdbx_description
1 polymer ?
#
loop_
_entity_poly.entity_id
_entity_poly.type
_entity_poly.pdbx_seq_one_letter_code
_entity_poly.pdbx_strand_id
1 'polypeptide(L)'
;MEVIPPFIEEGINHSLTHDIDELTIVPYFLYPGKKIKAAVNESIGFQEKTGVKLRITKPMTMHKTMIELVHNRIASALSENSVNLPIDTVDVLIIGHGSKDPNAKRSMEYVVEGIKPAYSNVSSCFLEIEEPNIEQGILKCKNDNPEVLVVVFYFLHEGAHVKRDIYEDLNPALEKANLPKVLITKHIGTDE
;
A
#
# COMPACT_ATOMS: atom_id res chain seq x y z
N MET A 1 16.43 -2.58 7.83
CA MET A 1 17.38 -3.01 6.79
C MET A 1 16.99 -4.41 6.41
N GLU A 2 17.37 -4.85 5.22
CA GLU A 2 16.98 -6.12 4.63
C GLU A 2 17.03 -7.25 5.66
N VAL A 3 15.94 -8.00 5.74
CA VAL A 3 15.72 -8.96 6.81
C VAL A 3 16.23 -10.35 6.42
N ILE A 4 16.39 -10.58 5.12
CA ILE A 4 16.83 -11.83 4.53
C ILE A 4 17.73 -11.55 3.32
N PRO A 5 18.77 -12.36 3.08
CA PRO A 5 19.56 -12.31 1.86
C PRO A 5 18.76 -12.85 0.65
N PRO A 6 19.17 -12.53 -0.59
CA PRO A 6 20.31 -11.67 -0.94
C PRO A 6 20.02 -10.18 -0.66
N PHE A 7 21.04 -9.48 -0.16
CA PHE A 7 21.04 -8.04 0.05
C PHE A 7 21.24 -7.26 -1.26
N ILE A 8 20.89 -5.97 -1.29
CA ILE A 8 21.05 -5.10 -2.48
C ILE A 8 22.48 -5.20 -3.03
N GLU A 9 23.49 -5.09 -2.17
CA GLU A 9 24.90 -5.21 -2.56
C GLU A 9 25.21 -6.58 -3.21
N GLU A 10 24.70 -7.67 -2.65
CA GLU A 10 24.92 -9.02 -3.18
C GLU A 10 24.24 -9.18 -4.55
N GLY A 11 23.02 -8.65 -4.70
CA GLY A 11 22.30 -8.64 -5.98
C GLY A 11 22.99 -7.81 -7.06
N ILE A 12 23.51 -6.63 -6.71
CA ILE A 12 24.29 -5.79 -7.64
C ILE A 12 25.57 -6.52 -8.04
N ASN A 13 26.36 -7.00 -7.08
CA ASN A 13 27.61 -7.72 -7.36
C ASN A 13 27.37 -8.95 -8.24
N HIS A 14 26.32 -9.72 -7.97
CA HIS A 14 25.94 -10.86 -8.81
C HIS A 14 25.57 -10.44 -10.24
N SER A 15 24.85 -9.33 -10.39
CA SER A 15 24.49 -8.81 -11.73
C SER A 15 25.72 -8.35 -12.50
N LEU A 16 26.72 -7.76 -11.82
CA LEU A 16 27.97 -7.29 -12.42
C LEU A 16 28.95 -8.40 -12.83
N THR A 17 28.69 -9.67 -12.51
CA THR A 17 29.48 -10.80 -13.04
C THR A 17 29.13 -11.14 -14.48
N HIS A 18 28.01 -10.61 -14.98
CA HIS A 18 27.53 -10.80 -16.34
C HIS A 18 28.04 -9.66 -17.24
N ASP A 19 28.21 -9.94 -18.52
CA ASP A 19 28.59 -8.94 -19.52
C ASP A 19 27.36 -8.08 -19.89
N ILE A 20 27.18 -6.97 -19.17
CA ILE A 20 26.05 -6.05 -19.34
C ILE A 20 26.52 -4.61 -19.50
N ASP A 21 25.82 -3.84 -20.35
CA ASP A 21 26.09 -2.41 -20.52
C ASP A 21 25.37 -1.55 -19.46
N GLU A 22 24.20 -2.01 -18.99
CA GLU A 22 23.32 -1.27 -18.08
C GLU A 22 22.58 -2.20 -17.10
N LEU A 23 22.49 -1.79 -15.83
CA LEU A 23 21.73 -2.44 -14.76
C LEU A 23 20.64 -1.49 -14.23
N THR A 24 19.37 -1.88 -14.36
CA THR A 24 18.23 -1.14 -13.80
C THR A 24 17.72 -1.81 -12.53
N ILE A 25 17.74 -1.07 -11.43
CA ILE A 25 17.23 -1.46 -10.12
C ILE A 25 15.80 -0.92 -9.99
N VAL A 26 14.86 -1.82 -9.74
CA VAL A 26 13.43 -1.47 -9.59
C VAL A 26 13.02 -1.67 -8.14
N PRO A 27 12.87 -0.59 -7.34
CA PRO A 27 12.50 -0.74 -5.95
C PRO A 27 11.04 -1.19 -5.80
N TYR A 28 10.84 -2.37 -5.20
CA TYR A 28 9.51 -2.92 -4.94
C TYR A 28 8.88 -2.32 -3.67
N PHE A 29 8.41 -1.08 -3.78
CA PHE A 29 7.76 -0.33 -2.70
C PHE A 29 6.61 0.50 -3.26
N LEU A 30 5.53 0.66 -2.48
CA LEU A 30 4.40 1.54 -2.83
C LEU A 30 4.75 3.01 -2.72
N TYR A 31 5.66 3.33 -1.81
CA TYR A 31 5.94 4.70 -1.38
C TYR A 31 7.43 4.95 -1.27
N PRO A 32 7.89 6.20 -1.51
CA PRO A 32 9.23 6.60 -1.14
C PRO A 32 9.41 6.54 0.39
N GLY A 33 10.64 6.29 0.83
CA GLY A 33 10.96 6.26 2.26
C GLY A 33 12.45 6.10 2.50
N LYS A 34 12.84 6.00 3.78
CA LYS A 34 14.25 5.84 4.17
C LYS A 34 14.94 4.66 3.47
N LYS A 35 14.21 3.55 3.27
CA LYS A 35 14.73 2.34 2.61
C LYS A 35 15.09 2.60 1.14
N ILE A 36 14.25 3.31 0.39
CA ILE A 36 14.55 3.72 -0.99
C ILE A 36 15.79 4.62 -1.03
N LYS A 37 15.88 5.60 -0.13
CA LYS A 37 17.04 6.51 -0.08
C LYS A 37 18.35 5.76 0.20
N ALA A 38 18.32 4.75 1.07
CA ALA A 38 19.48 3.90 1.33
C ALA A 38 19.91 3.12 0.08
N ALA A 39 18.96 2.45 -0.60
CA ALA A 39 19.23 1.72 -1.84
C ALA A 39 19.82 2.62 -2.94
N VAL A 40 19.34 3.86 -3.05
CA VAL A 40 19.88 4.86 -3.98
C VAL A 40 21.33 5.20 -3.64
N ASN A 41 21.64 5.49 -2.38
CA ASN A 41 22.99 5.83 -1.96
C ASN A 41 23.98 4.67 -2.17
N GLU A 42 23.57 3.44 -1.86
CA GLU A 42 24.40 2.25 -2.09
C GLU A 42 24.71 2.07 -3.58
N SER A 43 23.71 2.20 -4.44
CA SER A 43 23.87 2.08 -5.89
C SER A 43 24.81 3.15 -6.47
N ILE A 44 24.78 4.38 -5.94
CA ILE A 44 25.71 5.45 -6.32
C ILE A 44 27.15 5.02 -6.00
N GLY A 45 27.38 4.44 -4.83
CA GLY A 45 28.70 3.93 -4.43
C GLY A 45 29.22 2.79 -5.31
N PHE A 46 28.32 2.00 -5.93
CA PHE A 46 28.69 0.98 -6.91
C PHE A 46 29.02 1.58 -8.28
N GLN A 47 28.29 2.61 -8.72
CA GLN A 47 28.52 3.27 -10.01
C GLN A 47 29.94 3.80 -10.18
N GLU A 48 30.57 4.27 -9.10
CA GLU A 48 31.96 4.75 -9.12
C GLU A 48 32.99 3.64 -9.36
N LYS A 49 32.60 2.37 -9.16
CA LYS A 49 33.49 1.20 -9.18
C LYS A 49 33.30 0.32 -10.42
N THR A 50 32.38 0.66 -11.31
CA THR A 50 32.05 -0.15 -12.49
C THR A 50 31.86 0.71 -13.74
N GLY A 51 32.21 0.17 -14.91
CA GLY A 51 31.87 0.75 -16.21
C GLY A 51 30.40 0.55 -16.61
N VAL A 52 29.69 -0.34 -15.91
CA VAL A 52 28.26 -0.62 -16.12
C VAL A 52 27.44 0.58 -15.66
N LYS A 53 26.47 0.97 -16.47
CA LYS A 53 25.56 2.07 -16.12
C LYS A 53 24.46 1.59 -15.18
N LEU A 54 24.36 2.18 -13.99
CA LEU A 54 23.32 1.88 -13.00
C LEU A 54 22.18 2.88 -13.11
N ARG A 55 20.95 2.37 -13.09
CA ARG A 55 19.73 3.18 -12.99
C ARG A 55 18.83 2.67 -11.90
N ILE A 56 18.06 3.58 -11.31
CA ILE A 56 17.07 3.24 -10.30
C ILE A 56 15.76 3.86 -10.70
N THR A 57 14.71 3.06 -10.76
CA THR A 57 13.38 3.57 -11.06
C THR A 57 12.77 4.24 -9.84
N LYS A 58 11.69 5.00 -10.05
CA LYS A 58 10.82 5.40 -8.95
C LYS A 58 10.13 4.14 -8.38
N PRO A 59 9.76 4.15 -7.09
CA PRO A 59 8.86 3.14 -6.53
C PRO A 59 7.48 3.22 -7.21
N MET A 60 6.58 2.29 -6.87
CA MET A 60 5.21 2.18 -7.38
C MET A 60 4.27 3.27 -6.80
N THR A 61 4.73 4.51 -6.78
CA THR A 61 4.03 5.66 -6.23
C THR A 61 3.24 6.40 -7.31
N MET A 62 2.06 6.93 -6.96
CA MET A 62 1.27 7.87 -7.78
C MET A 62 1.09 7.45 -9.25
N HIS A 63 0.94 6.14 -9.49
CA HIS A 63 0.69 5.59 -10.82
C HIS A 63 -0.78 5.20 -10.95
N LYS A 64 -1.39 5.42 -12.12
CA LYS A 64 -2.81 5.13 -12.36
C LYS A 64 -3.16 3.65 -12.09
N THR A 65 -2.24 2.74 -12.38
CA THR A 65 -2.40 1.30 -12.07
C THR A 65 -2.66 1.06 -10.58
N MET A 66 -2.15 1.90 -9.67
CA MET A 66 -2.44 1.74 -8.24
C MET A 66 -3.91 2.03 -7.90
N ILE A 67 -4.53 2.97 -8.61
CA ILE A 67 -5.96 3.27 -8.50
C ILE A 67 -6.75 2.07 -9.03
N GLU A 68 -6.36 1.56 -10.21
CA GLU A 68 -7.00 0.40 -10.85
C GLU A 68 -6.90 -0.87 -9.97
N LEU A 69 -5.75 -1.12 -9.34
CA LEU A 69 -5.57 -2.23 -8.40
C LEU A 69 -6.48 -2.12 -7.18
N VAL A 70 -6.68 -0.91 -6.64
CA VAL A 70 -7.61 -0.70 -5.53
C VAL A 70 -9.06 -0.95 -5.96
N HIS A 71 -9.46 -0.49 -7.16
CA HIS A 71 -10.76 -0.87 -7.71
C HIS A 71 -10.93 -2.38 -7.83
N ASN A 72 -9.91 -3.08 -8.34
CA ASN A 72 -9.96 -4.53 -8.47
C ASN A 72 -10.09 -5.22 -7.12
N ARG A 73 -9.36 -4.78 -6.08
CA ARG A 73 -9.45 -5.35 -4.73
C ARG A 73 -10.83 -5.14 -4.09
N ILE A 74 -11.44 -3.99 -4.30
CA ILE A 74 -12.80 -3.70 -3.83
C ILE A 74 -13.82 -4.57 -4.57
N ALA A 75 -13.72 -4.65 -5.90
CA ALA A 75 -14.60 -5.49 -6.72
C ALA A 75 -14.48 -6.98 -6.36
N SER A 76 -13.27 -7.49 -6.16
CA SER A 76 -13.04 -8.86 -5.69
C SER A 76 -13.68 -9.10 -4.33
N ALA A 77 -13.51 -8.19 -3.36
CA ALA A 77 -14.11 -8.34 -2.03
C ALA A 77 -15.64 -8.37 -2.07
N LEU A 78 -16.27 -7.52 -2.89
CA LEU A 78 -17.72 -7.53 -3.10
C LEU A 78 -18.18 -8.86 -3.72
N SER A 79 -17.51 -9.31 -4.78
CA SER A 79 -17.83 -10.55 -5.50
C SER A 79 -17.65 -11.80 -4.62
N GLU A 80 -16.52 -11.92 -3.93
CA GLU A 80 -16.21 -13.05 -3.04
C GLU A 80 -17.22 -13.17 -1.90
N ASN A 81 -17.82 -12.05 -1.46
CA ASN A 81 -18.83 -12.00 -0.40
C ASN A 81 -20.27 -11.91 -0.91
N SER A 82 -20.51 -12.19 -2.20
CA SER A 82 -21.84 -12.17 -2.84
C SER A 82 -22.62 -10.87 -2.59
N VAL A 83 -21.92 -9.73 -2.58
CA VAL A 83 -22.52 -8.39 -2.42
C VAL A 83 -22.75 -7.80 -3.79
N ASN A 84 -24.02 -7.67 -4.17
CA ASN A 84 -24.42 -7.06 -5.43
C ASN A 84 -25.05 -5.68 -5.16
N LEU A 85 -24.19 -4.69 -4.94
CA LEU A 85 -24.56 -3.29 -4.75
C LEU A 85 -23.97 -2.43 -5.86
N PRO A 86 -24.65 -1.35 -6.28
CA PRO A 86 -24.04 -0.34 -7.14
C PRO A 86 -22.74 0.21 -6.51
N ILE A 87 -21.69 0.38 -7.32
CA ILE A 87 -20.38 0.79 -6.80
C ILE A 87 -20.40 2.18 -6.14
N ASP A 88 -21.28 3.06 -6.61
CA ASP A 88 -21.50 4.42 -6.11
C ASP A 88 -22.27 4.46 -4.77
N THR A 89 -22.71 3.32 -4.23
CA THR A 89 -23.28 3.21 -2.88
C THR A 89 -22.32 2.54 -1.88
N VAL A 90 -21.12 2.19 -2.32
CA VAL A 90 -20.11 1.53 -1.48
C VAL A 90 -19.23 2.58 -0.81
N ASP A 91 -19.05 2.47 0.50
CA ASP A 91 -18.10 3.29 1.26
C ASP A 91 -16.77 2.54 1.39
N VAL A 92 -15.67 3.28 1.32
CA VAL A 92 -14.31 2.72 1.29
C VAL A 92 -13.44 3.36 2.37
N LEU A 93 -12.76 2.54 3.15
CA LEU A 93 -11.67 2.97 4.04
C LEU A 93 -10.35 2.36 3.58
N ILE A 94 -9.40 3.19 3.16
CA ILE A 94 -8.03 2.76 2.85
C ILE A 94 -7.17 2.84 4.11
N ILE A 95 -6.58 1.72 4.52
CA ILE A 95 -5.63 1.66 5.64
C ILE A 95 -4.21 1.58 5.09
N GLY A 96 -3.40 2.60 5.39
CA GLY A 96 -1.97 2.63 5.12
C GLY A 96 -1.13 2.40 6.38
N HIS A 97 0.18 2.17 6.19
CA HIS A 97 1.09 1.94 7.33
C HIS A 97 1.35 3.23 8.12
N GLY A 98 1.37 4.36 7.41
CA GLY A 98 1.90 5.64 7.88
C GLY A 98 3.41 5.74 7.74
N SER A 99 3.90 6.97 7.69
CA SER A 99 5.30 7.28 7.47
C SER A 99 5.67 8.67 8.00
N LYS A 100 6.93 8.83 8.38
CA LYS A 100 7.50 10.17 8.64
C LYS A 100 7.83 10.93 7.36
N ASP A 101 7.87 10.25 6.21
CA ASP A 101 8.12 10.89 4.91
C ASP A 101 6.78 11.39 4.33
N PRO A 102 6.60 12.71 4.17
CA PRO A 102 5.34 13.29 3.69
C PRO A 102 4.96 12.83 2.28
N ASN A 103 5.92 12.33 1.48
CA ASN A 103 5.63 11.80 0.16
C ASN A 103 4.87 10.47 0.20
N ALA A 104 4.97 9.70 1.29
CA ALA A 104 4.19 8.49 1.47
C ALA A 104 2.70 8.84 1.66
N LYS A 105 2.40 9.80 2.54
CA LYS A 105 1.05 10.36 2.70
C LYS A 105 0.48 10.83 1.37
N ARG A 106 1.22 11.67 0.64
CA ARG A 106 0.81 12.20 -0.67
C ARG A 106 0.52 11.09 -1.68
N SER A 107 1.27 10.01 -1.64
CA SER A 107 1.05 8.85 -2.52
C SER A 107 -0.26 8.13 -2.19
N MET A 108 -0.63 8.02 -0.92
CA MET A 108 -1.90 7.46 -0.50
C MET A 108 -3.07 8.39 -0.85
N GLU A 109 -2.91 9.70 -0.63
CA GLU A 109 -3.88 10.73 -1.02
C GLU A 109 -4.17 10.68 -2.52
N TYR A 110 -3.15 10.46 -3.36
CA TYR A 110 -3.34 10.27 -4.80
C TYR A 110 -4.30 9.11 -5.12
N VAL A 111 -4.18 7.99 -4.40
CA VAL A 111 -5.04 6.82 -4.60
C VAL A 111 -6.45 7.11 -4.09
N VAL A 112 -6.58 7.69 -2.89
CA VAL A 112 -7.86 8.10 -2.29
C VAL A 112 -8.63 9.01 -3.23
N GLU A 113 -8.01 10.10 -3.69
CA GLU A 113 -8.65 11.06 -4.60
C GLU A 113 -8.92 10.44 -5.98
N GLY A 114 -8.08 9.50 -6.42
CA GLY A 114 -8.25 8.79 -7.68
C GLY A 114 -9.48 7.89 -7.73
N ILE A 115 -9.81 7.22 -6.61
CA ILE A 115 -10.97 6.32 -6.56
C ILE A 115 -12.27 7.04 -6.15
N LYS A 116 -12.16 8.19 -5.49
CA LYS A 116 -13.28 8.96 -4.91
C LYS A 116 -14.47 9.18 -5.86
N PRO A 117 -14.29 9.45 -7.16
CA PRO A 117 -15.43 9.66 -8.06
C PRO A 117 -16.31 8.44 -8.29
N ALA A 118 -15.87 7.23 -7.92
CA ALA A 118 -16.58 5.98 -8.19
C ALA A 118 -17.38 5.44 -6.99
N TYR A 119 -17.16 5.96 -5.79
CA TYR A 119 -17.66 5.42 -4.53
C TYR A 119 -18.44 6.48 -3.75
N SER A 120 -19.31 6.05 -2.85
CA SER A 120 -20.17 6.93 -2.03
C SER A 120 -19.32 7.83 -1.12
N ASN A 121 -18.51 7.23 -0.26
CA ASN A 121 -17.50 7.92 0.53
C ASN A 121 -16.17 7.17 0.45
N VAL A 122 -15.08 7.93 0.42
CA VAL A 122 -13.72 7.38 0.50
C VAL A 122 -12.96 8.11 1.59
N SER A 123 -12.50 7.35 2.58
CA SER A 123 -11.66 7.81 3.67
C SER A 123 -10.36 7.02 3.73
N SER A 124 -9.38 7.56 4.45
CA SER A 124 -8.15 6.85 4.74
C SER A 124 -7.71 7.05 6.18
N CYS A 125 -7.07 6.04 6.74
CA CYS A 125 -6.42 6.11 8.05
C CYS A 125 -5.09 5.36 8.01
N PHE A 126 -4.37 5.47 9.12
CA PHE A 126 -3.04 4.90 9.26
C PHE A 126 -2.98 3.97 10.45
N LEU A 127 -2.16 2.94 10.30
CA LEU A 127 -1.83 2.02 11.37
C LEU A 127 -1.02 2.70 12.46
N GLU A 128 0.02 3.45 12.06
CA GLU A 128 0.93 4.10 12.99
C GLU A 128 1.47 5.41 12.39
N ILE A 129 2.21 6.17 13.21
CA ILE A 129 2.97 7.37 12.85
C ILE A 129 2.11 8.59 12.48
N GLU A 130 1.05 8.40 11.72
CA GLU A 130 0.20 9.44 11.17
C GLU A 130 -1.24 9.31 11.67
N GLU A 131 -1.99 10.40 11.57
CA GLU A 131 -3.42 10.45 11.89
C GLU A 131 -4.22 10.68 10.60
N PRO A 132 -5.49 10.22 10.52
CA PRO A 132 -6.23 9.56 11.59
C PRO A 132 -5.79 8.10 11.79
N ASN A 133 -5.83 7.62 13.04
CA ASN A 133 -5.65 6.20 13.35
C ASN A 133 -6.86 5.33 12.95
N ILE A 134 -6.75 4.01 13.10
CA ILE A 134 -7.80 3.06 12.68
C ILE A 134 -9.14 3.33 13.38
N GLU A 135 -9.15 3.53 14.71
CA GLU A 135 -10.38 3.82 15.45
C GLU A 135 -11.07 5.08 14.94
N GLN A 136 -10.30 6.16 14.73
CA GLN A 136 -10.81 7.41 14.19
C GLN A 136 -11.34 7.26 12.76
N GLY A 137 -10.63 6.50 11.92
CA GLY A 137 -11.03 6.21 10.54
C GLY A 137 -12.36 5.45 10.48
N ILE A 138 -12.52 4.42 11.32
CA ILE A 138 -13.76 3.66 11.44
C ILE A 138 -14.89 4.52 11.99
N LEU A 139 -14.64 5.33 13.02
CA LEU A 139 -15.64 6.23 13.59
C LEU A 139 -16.13 7.24 12.55
N LYS A 140 -15.23 7.78 11.73
CA LYS A 140 -15.60 8.66 10.61
C LYS A 140 -16.53 7.93 9.64
N CYS A 141 -16.13 6.75 9.16
CA CYS A 141 -16.95 5.95 8.24
C CYS A 141 -18.30 5.59 8.85
N LYS A 142 -18.39 5.32 10.16
CA LYS A 142 -19.67 5.11 10.84
C LYS A 142 -20.60 6.31 10.75
N ASN A 143 -20.08 7.52 10.88
CA ASN A 143 -20.89 8.73 10.80
C ASN A 143 -21.44 8.98 9.39
N ASP A 144 -20.83 8.38 8.38
CA ASP A 144 -21.30 8.41 6.99
C ASP A 144 -22.49 7.44 6.74
N ASN A 145 -22.85 6.60 7.73
CA ASN A 145 -23.95 5.63 7.71
C ASN A 145 -23.94 4.67 6.50
N PRO A 146 -22.84 3.94 6.26
CA PRO A 146 -22.70 3.08 5.09
C PRO A 146 -23.62 1.86 5.15
N GLU A 147 -24.19 1.48 4.00
CA GLU A 147 -24.82 0.16 3.83
C GLU A 147 -23.75 -0.95 3.84
N VAL A 148 -22.61 -0.69 3.20
CA VAL A 148 -21.42 -1.54 3.22
C VAL A 148 -20.17 -0.68 3.30
N LEU A 149 -19.28 -1.03 4.22
CA LEU A 149 -17.93 -0.48 4.30
C LEU A 149 -16.93 -1.50 3.77
N VAL A 150 -16.14 -1.14 2.76
CA VAL A 150 -15.01 -1.94 2.28
C VAL A 150 -13.70 -1.36 2.84
N VAL A 151 -13.03 -2.14 3.67
CA VAL A 151 -11.73 -1.81 4.25
C VAL A 151 -10.62 -2.38 3.36
N VAL A 152 -9.82 -1.48 2.77
CA VAL A 152 -8.73 -1.83 1.86
C VAL A 152 -7.39 -1.70 2.58
N PHE A 153 -6.70 -2.82 2.72
CA PHE A 153 -5.32 -2.81 3.21
C PHE A 153 -4.34 -2.47 2.08
N TYR A 154 -3.82 -1.24 2.10
CA TYR A 154 -2.90 -0.76 1.07
C TYR A 154 -1.45 -1.17 1.39
N PHE A 155 -1.21 -2.48 1.30
CA PHE A 155 0.09 -3.13 1.57
C PHE A 155 0.46 -4.09 0.44
N LEU A 156 1.77 -4.23 0.15
CA LEU A 156 2.25 -5.18 -0.87
C LEU A 156 2.23 -6.62 -0.40
N HIS A 157 2.34 -6.88 0.90
CA HIS A 157 2.41 -8.23 1.45
C HIS A 157 1.62 -8.32 2.75
N GLU A 158 1.12 -9.51 3.03
CA GLU A 158 0.67 -9.91 4.36
C GLU A 158 1.90 -10.05 5.27
N GLY A 159 2.35 -8.92 5.84
CA GLY A 159 3.34 -8.96 6.92
C GLY A 159 2.74 -9.54 8.20
N ALA A 160 3.59 -9.92 9.17
CA ALA A 160 3.13 -10.23 10.54
C ALA A 160 2.27 -9.10 11.15
N HIS A 161 2.49 -7.87 10.67
CA HIS A 161 1.70 -6.70 10.99
C HIS A 161 0.21 -6.88 10.64
N VAL A 162 -0.16 -7.27 9.42
CA VAL A 162 -1.59 -7.34 9.01
C VAL A 162 -2.42 -8.20 9.97
N LYS A 163 -1.91 -9.36 10.41
CA LYS A 163 -2.63 -10.19 11.40
C LYS A 163 -2.77 -9.47 12.73
N ARG A 164 -1.69 -8.93 13.27
CA ARG A 164 -1.71 -8.20 14.54
C ARG A 164 -2.64 -6.98 14.45
N ASP A 165 -2.50 -6.16 13.43
CA ASP A 165 -3.22 -4.91 13.23
C ASP A 165 -4.74 -5.17 13.07
N ILE A 166 -5.12 -6.29 12.44
CA ILE A 166 -6.52 -6.72 12.38
C ILE A 166 -7.05 -7.03 13.79
N TYR A 167 -6.33 -7.82 14.59
CA TYR A 167 -6.81 -8.26 15.90
C TYR A 167 -6.72 -7.18 16.99
N GLU A 168 -5.68 -6.36 16.97
CA GLU A 168 -5.38 -5.39 18.03
C GLU A 168 -6.07 -4.04 17.80
N ASP A 169 -6.22 -3.60 16.55
CA ASP A 169 -6.73 -2.24 16.24
C ASP A 169 -8.06 -2.28 15.49
N LEU A 170 -8.14 -3.03 14.38
CA LEU A 170 -9.31 -2.99 13.50
C LEU A 170 -10.54 -3.68 14.10
N ASN A 171 -10.41 -4.92 14.58
CA ASN A 171 -11.53 -5.68 15.13
C ASN A 171 -12.22 -4.96 16.30
N PRO A 172 -11.50 -4.44 17.33
CA PRO A 172 -12.12 -3.68 18.40
C PRO A 172 -12.83 -2.41 17.90
N ALA A 173 -12.26 -1.70 16.92
CA ALA A 173 -12.87 -0.52 16.33
C ALA A 173 -14.17 -0.87 15.58
N LEU A 174 -14.18 -1.97 14.81
CA LEU A 174 -15.37 -2.46 14.10
C LEU A 174 -16.47 -2.92 15.05
N GLU A 175 -16.13 -3.67 16.10
CA GLU A 175 -17.08 -4.10 17.13
C GLU A 175 -17.75 -2.91 17.82
N LYS A 176 -16.96 -1.90 18.21
CA LYS A 176 -17.47 -0.65 18.79
C LYS A 176 -18.33 0.15 17.82
N ALA A 177 -17.99 0.13 16.54
CA ALA A 177 -18.73 0.85 15.53
C ALA A 177 -20.10 0.19 15.23
N ASN A 178 -20.16 -1.14 15.27
CA ASN A 178 -21.37 -1.93 14.98
C ASN A 178 -22.00 -1.55 13.63
N LEU A 179 -21.18 -1.56 12.58
CA LEU A 179 -21.59 -1.27 11.21
C LEU A 179 -22.40 -2.45 10.63
N PRO A 180 -23.38 -2.19 9.74
CA PRO A 180 -24.28 -3.23 9.23
C PRO A 180 -23.56 -4.30 8.40
N LYS A 181 -22.56 -3.90 7.61
CA LYS A 181 -21.75 -4.80 6.80
C LYS A 181 -20.37 -4.23 6.56
N VAL A 182 -19.35 -5.04 6.83
CA VAL A 182 -17.94 -4.67 6.62
C VAL A 182 -17.26 -5.78 5.85
N LEU A 183 -16.57 -5.42 4.76
CA LEU A 183 -15.76 -6.34 3.97
C LEU A 183 -14.31 -5.90 4.07
N ILE A 184 -13.40 -6.84 4.30
CA ILE A 184 -11.96 -6.57 4.36
C ILE A 184 -11.33 -7.18 3.11
N THR A 185 -10.62 -6.38 2.33
CA THR A 185 -9.92 -6.87 1.13
C THR A 185 -8.69 -7.68 1.52
N LYS A 186 -8.24 -8.56 0.62
CA LYS A 186 -6.84 -9.00 0.61
C LYS A 186 -5.93 -7.78 0.41
N HIS A 187 -4.66 -7.88 0.81
CA HIS A 187 -3.64 -6.86 0.54
C HIS A 187 -3.43 -6.72 -0.98
N ILE A 188 -2.77 -5.65 -1.43
CA ILE A 188 -2.53 -5.40 -2.87
C ILE A 188 -1.80 -6.59 -3.50
N GLY A 189 -0.78 -7.13 -2.84
CA GLY A 189 -0.25 -8.46 -3.16
C GLY A 189 0.17 -8.64 -4.62
N THR A 190 0.16 -9.90 -5.04
CA THR A 190 0.23 -10.30 -6.45
C THR A 190 -1.14 -10.83 -6.87
N ASP A 191 -1.60 -10.43 -8.05
CA ASP A 191 -2.69 -11.12 -8.75
C ASP A 191 -2.15 -12.37 -9.45
N GLU A 192 -3.01 -13.35 -9.72
CA GLU A 192 -2.69 -14.50 -10.60
C GLU A 192 -2.65 -14.11 -12.08
#